data_AF-R9MYA7-F1
#
_entry.id   AF-R9MYA7-F1
#
_cell.length_a   1.000
_cell.length_b   1.000
_cell.length_c   1.000
_cell.angle_alpha   90.00
_cell.angle_beta   90.00
_cell.angle_gamma   90.00
#
_symmetry.space_group_name_H-M   'P 1'
#
loop_
_entity.id
_entity.type
_entity.pdbx_description
1 polymer ?
#
loop_
_entity_poly.entity_id
_entity_poly.type
_entity_poly.pdbx_seq_one_letter_code
_entity_poly.pdbx_strand_id
1 'polypeptide(L)'
;MFINTGKFKKMITTAWKLHHFIAGCTERKYFFSDGTVIISVYRDMLPNKEKAAVIELIGELPEEGQVMKTGKDMPSQYMVMTDMWDVEKIFEKCQCSMTVTRSLYQGSLSTYRVIQNRKDQKCFFVDNYFIDLFDRGAWTEDDFEPEGPKTLNDSPGTLYWKNDTMTFAVYPISVPEDNQELRTYLTLLENMELPEDKYL
;
A
#
# COMPACT_ATOMS: atom_id res chain seq x y z
N MET A 1 5.47 13.53 0.05
CA MET A 1 4.76 12.27 0.36
C MET A 1 3.36 12.34 -0.22
N PHE A 2 2.84 11.27 -0.83
CA PHE A 2 1.55 11.30 -1.56
C PHE A 2 0.36 10.67 -0.81
N ILE A 3 0.39 10.60 0.53
CA ILE A 3 -0.71 9.98 1.31
C ILE A 3 -1.48 10.99 2.16
N ASN A 4 -2.78 10.74 2.32
CA ASN A 4 -3.65 11.49 3.20
C ASN A 4 -3.32 11.21 4.67
N THR A 5 -2.94 12.24 5.43
CA THR A 5 -2.61 12.14 6.87
C THR A 5 -3.73 11.47 7.69
N GLY A 6 -4.99 11.84 7.46
CA GLY A 6 -6.12 11.33 8.24
C GLY A 6 -6.33 9.82 8.05
N LYS A 7 -6.24 9.36 6.79
CA LYS A 7 -6.35 7.94 6.46
C LYS A 7 -5.10 7.17 6.88
N PHE A 8 -3.91 7.74 6.77
CA PHE A 8 -2.69 7.12 7.31
C PHE A 8 -2.85 6.86 8.82
N LYS A 9 -3.26 7.86 9.60
CA LYS A 9 -3.48 7.71 11.05
C LYS A 9 -4.53 6.64 11.37
N LYS A 10 -5.64 6.63 10.62
CA LYS A 10 -6.68 5.61 10.76
C LYS A 10 -6.15 4.21 10.45
N MET A 11 -5.35 4.06 9.40
CA MET A 11 -4.72 2.80 8.99
C MET A 11 -3.82 2.25 10.11
N ILE A 12 -2.83 3.02 10.58
CA ILE A 12 -1.90 2.56 11.62
C ILE A 12 -2.61 2.30 12.96
N THR A 13 -3.62 3.11 13.31
CA THR A 13 -4.39 2.92 14.55
C THR A 13 -5.23 1.65 14.48
N THR A 14 -5.85 1.37 13.33
CA THR A 14 -6.65 0.15 13.12
C THR A 14 -5.73 -1.06 13.17
N ALA A 15 -4.58 -0.98 12.51
CA ALA A 15 -3.58 -2.02 12.51
C ALA A 15 -3.05 -2.36 13.90
N TRP A 16 -2.80 -1.32 14.70
CA TRP A 16 -2.32 -1.48 16.06
C TRP A 16 -3.40 -2.09 16.97
N LYS A 17 -4.66 -1.68 16.82
CA LYS A 17 -5.79 -2.28 17.56
C LYS A 17 -6.01 -3.76 17.21
N LEU A 18 -5.72 -4.16 15.97
CA LEU A 18 -5.84 -5.54 15.48
C LEU A 18 -4.54 -6.35 15.65
N HIS A 19 -3.53 -5.78 16.32
CA HIS A 19 -2.24 -6.43 16.59
C HIS A 19 -1.47 -6.87 15.33
N HIS A 20 -1.64 -6.15 14.22
CA HIS A 20 -0.94 -6.40 12.97
C HIS A 20 -0.11 -5.21 12.47
N PHE A 21 0.04 -4.15 13.28
CA PHE A 21 0.88 -3.03 12.92
C PHE A 21 2.36 -3.43 12.99
N ILE A 22 3.07 -3.21 11.88
CA ILE A 22 4.50 -3.42 11.78
C ILE A 22 5.14 -2.07 11.47
N ALA A 23 6.16 -1.71 12.25
CA ALA A 23 6.98 -0.54 12.02
C ALA A 23 8.46 -0.98 11.96
N GLY A 24 9.23 -0.34 11.10
CA GLY A 24 10.67 -0.58 11.06
C GLY A 24 11.42 0.57 10.43
N CYS A 25 12.74 0.45 10.47
CA CYS A 25 13.65 1.45 9.93
C CYS A 25 14.82 0.75 9.24
N THR A 26 14.99 0.97 7.95
CA THR A 26 16.23 0.64 7.24
C THR A 26 17.25 1.76 7.48
N GLU A 27 18.45 1.66 6.91
CA GLU A 27 19.47 2.73 6.98
C GLU A 27 18.89 4.13 6.65
N ARG A 28 18.01 4.19 5.64
CA ARG A 28 17.53 5.46 5.07
C ARG A 28 16.03 5.71 5.22
N LYS A 29 15.22 4.68 5.48
CA LYS A 29 13.76 4.78 5.39
C LYS A 29 13.06 4.21 6.61
N TYR A 30 12.04 4.92 7.07
CA TYR A 30 11.01 4.30 7.88
C TYR A 30 10.07 3.49 6.99
N PHE A 31 9.53 2.40 7.51
CA PHE A 31 8.40 1.73 6.88
C PHE A 31 7.33 1.34 7.90
N PHE A 32 6.09 1.36 7.41
CA PHE A 32 4.89 1.09 8.20
C PHE A 32 3.99 0.15 7.40
N SER A 33 3.47 -0.88 8.06
CA SER A 33 2.60 -1.87 7.44
C SER A 33 1.44 -2.26 8.35
N ASP A 34 0.29 -2.49 7.73
CA ASP A 34 -0.87 -3.12 8.37
C ASP A 34 -1.04 -4.60 7.98
N GLY A 35 -0.02 -5.19 7.33
CA GLY A 35 -0.06 -6.54 6.77
C GLY A 35 -0.60 -6.61 5.33
N THR A 36 -1.30 -5.59 4.83
CA THR A 36 -1.83 -5.52 3.45
C THR A 36 -1.16 -4.41 2.62
N VAL A 37 -0.66 -3.36 3.28
CA VAL A 37 0.11 -2.30 2.64
C VAL A 37 1.47 -2.15 3.32
N ILE A 38 2.47 -1.65 2.59
CA ILE A 38 3.74 -1.16 3.11
C ILE A 38 3.93 0.26 2.60
N ILE A 39 4.11 1.20 3.52
CA ILE A 39 4.46 2.58 3.25
C ILE A 39 5.91 2.78 3.68
N SER A 40 6.80 3.05 2.74
CA SER A 40 8.23 3.31 3.00
C SER A 40 8.58 4.75 2.64
N VAL A 41 9.17 5.50 3.57
CA VAL A 41 9.44 6.94 3.42
C VAL A 41 10.85 7.24 3.89
N TYR A 42 11.59 8.10 3.18
CA TYR A 42 12.89 8.59 3.65
C TYR A 42 12.75 9.28 5.02
N ARG A 43 13.71 9.04 5.92
CA ARG A 43 13.62 9.43 7.34
C ARG A 43 13.48 10.95 7.53
N ASP A 44 14.20 11.71 6.72
CA ASP A 44 14.17 13.17 6.63
C ASP A 44 12.87 13.68 5.99
N MET A 45 12.26 12.90 5.09
CA MET A 45 11.03 13.27 4.37
C MET A 45 9.73 12.87 5.08
N LEU A 46 9.76 12.04 6.13
CA LEU A 46 8.56 11.68 6.88
C LEU A 46 8.04 12.92 7.66
N PRO A 47 6.82 13.42 7.40
CA PRO A 47 6.38 14.66 8.02
C PRO A 47 6.08 14.50 9.51
N ASN A 48 6.15 15.61 10.26
CA ASN A 48 6.04 15.61 11.72
C ASN A 48 4.69 15.09 12.23
N LYS A 49 3.60 15.27 11.47
CA LYS A 49 2.26 14.81 11.87
C LYS A 49 2.16 13.29 11.86
N GLU A 50 2.79 12.64 10.90
CA GLU A 50 2.87 11.19 10.75
C GLU A 50 3.87 10.61 11.76
N LYS A 51 5.04 11.24 11.94
CA LYS A 51 6.00 10.89 13.01
C LYS A 51 5.32 10.85 14.37
N ALA A 52 4.63 11.92 14.73
CA ALA A 52 3.92 12.04 16.01
C ALA A 52 2.84 10.96 16.17
N ALA A 53 2.10 10.64 15.10
CA ALA A 53 1.06 9.61 15.16
C ALA A 53 1.60 8.20 15.37
N VAL A 54 2.77 7.89 14.81
CA VAL A 54 3.45 6.61 15.07
C VAL A 54 3.96 6.58 16.50
N ILE A 55 4.66 7.62 16.95
CA ILE A 55 5.17 7.77 18.32
C ILE A 55 4.05 7.64 19.36
N GLU A 56 2.88 8.21 19.11
CA GLU A 56 1.70 8.09 19.98
C GLU A 56 1.26 6.64 20.19
N LEU A 57 1.43 5.78 19.18
CA LEU A 57 1.03 4.36 19.25
C LEU A 57 2.09 3.45 19.85
N ILE A 58 3.37 3.72 19.57
CA ILE A 58 4.46 2.76 19.85
C ILE A 58 5.56 3.32 20.76
N GLY A 59 5.44 4.57 21.21
CA GLY A 59 6.34 5.25 22.14
C GLY A 59 7.51 5.97 21.46
N GLU A 60 8.13 5.36 20.46
CA GLU A 60 9.27 5.92 19.73
C GLU A 60 9.34 5.41 18.28
N LEU A 61 10.04 6.11 17.40
CA LEU A 61 10.28 5.59 16.05
C LEU A 61 11.35 4.48 16.10
N PRO A 62 11.21 3.40 15.30
CA PRO A 62 12.20 2.33 15.28
C PRO A 62 13.60 2.84 14.91
N GLU A 63 14.63 2.31 15.56
CA GLU A 63 16.01 2.60 15.19
C GLU A 63 16.43 1.85 13.92
N GLU A 64 17.52 2.28 13.31
CA GLU A 64 18.08 1.62 12.13
C GLU A 64 18.30 0.11 12.37
N GLY A 65 17.81 -0.70 11.43
CA GLY A 65 17.88 -2.16 11.48
C GLY A 65 16.77 -2.81 12.31
N GLN A 66 15.95 -2.03 13.03
CA GLN A 66 14.85 -2.57 13.82
C GLN A 66 13.59 -2.77 12.97
N VAL A 67 12.92 -3.90 13.22
CA VAL A 67 11.57 -4.18 12.76
C VAL A 67 10.80 -4.72 13.95
N MET A 68 9.60 -4.19 14.18
CA MET A 68 8.76 -4.61 15.28
C MET A 68 7.31 -4.74 14.83
N LYS A 69 6.68 -5.83 15.26
CA LYS A 69 5.23 -5.99 15.25
C LYS A 69 4.68 -5.58 16.61
N THR A 70 3.71 -4.69 16.62
CA THR A 70 3.16 -4.11 17.85
C THR A 70 1.65 -3.94 17.77
N GLY A 71 1.02 -3.84 18.93
CA GLY A 71 -0.42 -3.72 19.03
C GLY A 71 -0.86 -3.29 20.41
N LYS A 72 -2.14 -2.93 20.50
CA LYS A 72 -2.74 -2.48 21.76
C LYS A 72 -2.56 -3.53 22.85
N ASP A 73 -2.10 -3.10 24.02
CA ASP A 73 -1.94 -3.93 25.22
C ASP A 73 -1.08 -5.20 24.99
N MET A 74 -0.20 -5.19 23.98
CA MET A 74 0.67 -6.30 23.61
C MET A 74 2.14 -5.88 23.66
N PRO A 75 3.04 -6.74 24.16
CA PRO A 75 4.46 -6.48 24.06
C PRO A 75 4.89 -6.48 22.59
N SER A 76 5.74 -5.52 22.23
CA SER A 76 6.32 -5.45 20.89
C SER A 76 7.16 -6.70 20.60
N GLN A 77 6.96 -7.28 19.42
CA GLN A 77 7.69 -8.45 18.94
C GLN A 77 8.70 -8.00 17.89
N TYR A 78 9.99 -8.14 18.18
CA TYR A 78 11.04 -7.82 17.23
C TYR A 78 11.15 -8.89 16.16
N MET A 79 11.34 -8.44 14.92
CA MET A 79 11.45 -9.27 13.73
C MET A 79 12.83 -9.10 13.08
N VAL A 80 13.22 -10.08 12.29
CA VAL A 80 14.45 -9.99 11.48
C VAL A 80 14.21 -9.07 10.29
N MET A 81 15.11 -8.11 10.07
CA MET A 81 15.13 -7.31 8.85
C MET A 81 15.45 -8.20 7.65
N THR A 82 14.61 -8.16 6.62
CA THR A 82 14.80 -8.88 5.36
C THR A 82 14.57 -7.94 4.18
N ASP A 83 14.99 -8.35 2.99
CA ASP A 83 14.85 -7.56 1.76
C ASP A 83 13.39 -7.26 1.38
N MET A 84 12.40 -7.95 1.98
CA MET A 84 10.98 -7.70 1.70
C MET A 84 10.53 -6.30 2.13
N TRP A 85 11.22 -5.69 3.10
CA TRP A 85 10.89 -4.35 3.61
C TRP A 85 11.48 -3.23 2.74
N ASP A 86 12.41 -3.57 1.85
CA ASP A 86 12.99 -2.64 0.87
C ASP A 86 12.14 -2.63 -0.42
N VAL A 87 10.91 -2.12 -0.27
CA VAL A 87 9.92 -2.06 -1.35
C VAL A 87 10.37 -1.17 -2.52
N GLU A 88 11.31 -0.25 -2.29
CA GLU A 88 11.91 0.56 -3.36
C GLU A 88 12.76 -0.31 -4.30
N LYS A 89 13.65 -1.16 -3.75
CA LYS A 89 14.43 -2.10 -4.58
C LYS A 89 13.55 -3.07 -5.35
N ILE A 90 12.35 -3.36 -4.84
CA ILE A 90 11.38 -4.20 -5.56
C ILE A 90 10.72 -3.41 -6.68
N PHE A 91 10.29 -2.17 -6.43
CA PHE A 91 9.73 -1.27 -7.45
C PHE A 91 10.66 -1.12 -8.66
N GLU A 92 11.97 -0.96 -8.42
CA GLU A 92 12.99 -0.81 -9.48
C GLU A 92 13.10 -2.04 -10.40
N LYS A 93 12.64 -3.20 -9.94
CA LYS A 93 12.60 -4.45 -10.71
C LYS A 93 11.26 -4.68 -11.40
N CYS A 94 10.24 -3.87 -11.10
CA CYS A 94 8.92 -4.04 -11.69
C CYS A 94 8.92 -3.75 -13.20
N GLN A 95 8.29 -4.62 -13.97
CA GLN A 95 8.27 -4.54 -15.44
C GLN A 95 6.85 -4.38 -16.01
N CYS A 96 5.82 -4.69 -15.22
CA CYS A 96 4.44 -4.70 -15.68
C CYS A 96 3.72 -3.46 -15.15
N SER A 97 3.18 -2.65 -16.07
CA SER A 97 2.36 -1.48 -15.72
C SER A 97 0.89 -1.88 -15.60
N MET A 98 0.24 -1.33 -14.58
CA MET A 98 -1.14 -1.61 -14.23
C MET A 98 -1.97 -0.33 -14.38
N THR A 99 -3.27 -0.49 -14.64
CA THR A 99 -4.23 0.61 -14.69
C THR A 99 -5.09 0.57 -13.44
N VAL A 100 -5.13 1.67 -12.69
CA VAL A 100 -6.18 1.87 -11.69
C VAL A 100 -7.44 2.30 -12.43
N THR A 101 -8.49 1.49 -12.37
CA THR A 101 -9.69 1.72 -13.18
C THR A 101 -10.74 2.50 -12.40
N ARG A 102 -11.73 3.08 -13.08
CA ARG A 102 -12.91 3.66 -12.42
C ARG A 102 -13.92 2.62 -11.94
N SER A 103 -13.66 1.34 -12.25
CA SER A 103 -14.54 0.24 -11.88
C SER A 103 -14.38 -0.12 -10.41
N LEU A 104 -15.50 -0.11 -9.71
CA LEU A 104 -15.63 -0.51 -8.32
C LEU A 104 -16.50 -1.75 -8.22
N TYR A 105 -16.18 -2.61 -7.28
CA TYR A 105 -17.09 -3.66 -6.81
C TYR A 105 -17.48 -3.36 -5.37
N GLN A 106 -18.79 -3.25 -5.12
CA GLN A 106 -19.32 -3.03 -3.78
C GLN A 106 -19.57 -4.36 -3.10
N GLY A 107 -18.66 -4.76 -2.21
CA GLY A 107 -18.87 -5.89 -1.32
C GLY A 107 -19.75 -5.50 -0.11
N SER A 108 -20.07 -6.51 0.71
CA SER A 108 -20.87 -6.33 1.92
C SER A 108 -20.17 -5.54 3.02
N LEU A 109 -18.84 -5.66 3.12
CA LEU A 109 -18.02 -5.03 4.17
C LEU A 109 -17.09 -3.93 3.63
N SER A 110 -16.63 -4.09 2.39
CA SER A 110 -15.64 -3.22 1.77
C SER A 110 -16.00 -2.93 0.32
N THR A 111 -15.44 -1.84 -0.20
CA THR A 111 -15.50 -1.50 -1.62
C THR A 111 -14.14 -1.83 -2.23
N TYR A 112 -14.14 -2.54 -3.36
CA TYR A 112 -12.92 -2.94 -4.03
C TYR A 112 -12.74 -2.16 -5.32
N ARG A 113 -11.52 -1.66 -5.53
CA ARG A 113 -11.08 -1.08 -6.79
C ARG A 113 -10.61 -2.19 -7.71
N VAL A 114 -11.05 -2.16 -8.97
CA VAL A 114 -10.51 -3.06 -10.00
C VAL A 114 -9.22 -2.46 -10.56
N ILE A 115 -8.16 -3.26 -10.54
CA ILE A 115 -6.88 -2.98 -11.18
C ILE A 115 -6.76 -3.88 -12.40
N GLN A 116 -6.39 -3.31 -13.54
CA GLN A 116 -6.28 -4.04 -14.79
C GLN A 116 -4.84 -4.06 -15.30
N ASN A 117 -4.36 -5.24 -15.69
CA ASN A 117 -3.07 -5.37 -16.37
C ASN A 117 -3.17 -4.82 -17.80
N ARG A 118 -2.32 -3.85 -18.14
CA ARG A 118 -2.30 -3.22 -19.47
C ARG A 118 -1.92 -4.17 -20.60
N LYS A 119 -1.24 -5.28 -20.29
CA LYS A 119 -0.75 -6.25 -21.28
C LYS A 119 -1.80 -7.27 -21.68
N ASP A 120 -2.48 -7.88 -20.71
CA ASP A 120 -3.37 -9.03 -20.93
C ASP A 120 -4.79 -8.84 -20.38
N GLN A 121 -5.12 -7.61 -19.94
CA GLN A 121 -6.43 -7.20 -19.43
C GLN A 121 -6.89 -7.94 -18.16
N LYS A 122 -6.05 -8.80 -17.57
CA LYS A 122 -6.36 -9.48 -16.32
C LYS A 122 -6.71 -8.50 -15.22
N CYS A 123 -7.74 -8.83 -14.46
CA CYS A 123 -8.31 -7.94 -13.46
C CYS A 123 -8.08 -8.48 -12.05
N PHE A 124 -7.80 -7.58 -11.12
CA PHE A 124 -7.57 -7.90 -9.71
C PHE A 124 -8.27 -6.88 -8.82
N PHE A 125 -8.57 -7.27 -7.59
CA PHE A 125 -9.13 -6.38 -6.59
C PHE A 125 -8.08 -5.82 -5.66
N VAL A 126 -8.23 -4.55 -5.28
CA VAL A 126 -7.55 -3.92 -4.15
C VAL A 126 -8.62 -3.26 -3.28
N ASP A 127 -8.45 -3.26 -1.96
CA ASP A 127 -9.36 -2.49 -1.10
C ASP A 127 -9.28 -1.01 -1.47
N ASN A 128 -10.43 -0.42 -1.82
CA ASN A 128 -10.48 0.97 -2.30
C ASN A 128 -9.97 1.95 -1.23
N TYR A 129 -10.01 1.59 0.06
CA TYR A 129 -9.41 2.39 1.12
C TYR A 129 -7.93 2.72 0.86
N PHE A 130 -7.16 1.75 0.34
CA PHE A 130 -5.73 1.94 0.05
C PHE A 130 -5.49 2.76 -1.21
N ILE A 131 -6.42 2.73 -2.16
CA ILE A 131 -6.38 3.60 -3.34
C ILE A 131 -6.71 5.03 -2.93
N ASP A 132 -7.71 5.21 -2.08
CA ASP A 132 -8.06 6.53 -1.58
C ASP A 132 -7.09 7.05 -0.49
N LEU A 133 -6.05 6.30 -0.11
CA LEU A 133 -4.94 6.84 0.69
C LEU A 133 -4.15 7.87 -0.11
N PHE A 134 -4.13 7.76 -1.45
CA PHE A 134 -3.44 8.69 -2.32
C PHE A 134 -4.11 10.06 -2.25
N ASP A 135 -3.31 11.10 -2.04
CA ASP A 135 -3.78 12.47 -1.88
C ASP A 135 -2.84 13.45 -2.57
N ARG A 136 -3.23 13.91 -3.76
CA ARG A 136 -2.51 14.96 -4.49
C ARG A 136 -2.43 16.27 -3.71
N GLY A 137 -3.40 16.54 -2.84
CA GLY A 137 -3.39 17.72 -1.98
C GLY A 137 -2.36 17.66 -0.85
N ALA A 138 -1.76 16.50 -0.60
CA ALA A 138 -0.71 16.32 0.39
C ALA A 138 0.71 16.63 -0.15
N TRP A 139 0.85 16.88 -1.46
CA TRP A 139 2.14 17.10 -2.10
C TRP A 139 2.75 18.45 -1.67
N THR A 140 4.07 18.45 -1.44
CA THR A 140 4.86 19.67 -1.30
C THR A 140 5.42 20.13 -2.64
N GLU A 141 6.00 21.34 -2.73
CA GLU A 141 6.58 21.86 -3.98
C GLU A 141 7.68 20.95 -4.56
N ASP A 142 8.36 20.19 -3.69
CA ASP A 142 9.43 19.27 -4.07
C ASP A 142 8.93 17.86 -4.48
N ASP A 143 7.65 17.52 -4.25
CA ASP A 143 7.14 16.18 -4.54
C ASP A 143 6.87 15.98 -6.05
N PHE A 144 7.39 14.88 -6.60
CA PHE A 144 7.03 14.45 -7.94
C PHE A 144 5.79 13.55 -7.94
N GLU A 145 5.04 13.58 -9.05
CA GLU A 145 3.91 12.66 -9.28
C GLU A 145 4.39 11.20 -9.16
N PRO A 146 3.70 10.35 -8.37
CA PRO A 146 4.14 8.98 -8.19
C PRO A 146 4.00 8.18 -9.47
N GLU A 147 5.08 7.50 -9.84
CA GLU A 147 5.07 6.49 -10.88
C GLU A 147 4.39 5.22 -10.36
N GLY A 148 3.47 4.65 -11.15
CA GLY A 148 2.78 3.40 -10.82
C GLY A 148 1.30 3.42 -11.23
N PRO A 149 0.54 2.36 -10.91
CA PRO A 149 1.02 1.13 -10.28
C PRO A 149 1.88 0.27 -11.21
N LYS A 150 2.90 -0.36 -10.64
CA LYS A 150 3.68 -1.42 -11.29
C LYS A 150 3.73 -2.69 -10.45
N THR A 151 4.04 -3.81 -11.08
CA THR A 151 4.32 -5.09 -10.41
C THR A 151 5.47 -5.83 -11.09
N LEU A 152 6.03 -6.83 -10.40
CA LEU A 152 7.12 -7.66 -10.90
C LEU A 152 6.69 -8.58 -12.06
N ASN A 153 5.45 -9.06 -12.05
CA ASN A 153 4.97 -10.12 -12.95
C ASN A 153 3.54 -9.82 -13.43
N ASP A 154 3.10 -10.46 -14.52
CA ASP A 154 1.75 -10.29 -15.07
C ASP A 154 0.59 -10.87 -14.19
N SER A 155 0.91 -11.47 -13.04
CA SER A 155 -0.01 -12.13 -12.10
C SER A 155 -0.41 -11.18 -10.95
N PRO A 156 -1.39 -11.50 -10.06
CA PRO A 156 -1.66 -10.66 -8.89
C PRO A 156 -0.47 -10.70 -7.94
N GLY A 157 0.49 -9.83 -8.20
CA GLY A 157 1.56 -9.49 -7.31
C GLY A 157 1.25 -8.19 -6.60
N THR A 158 2.07 -7.86 -5.61
CA THR A 158 2.05 -6.55 -4.95
C THR A 158 2.13 -5.43 -5.99
N LEU A 159 1.29 -4.43 -5.82
CA LEU A 159 1.28 -3.23 -6.65
C LEU A 159 2.08 -2.15 -5.96
N TYR A 160 2.95 -1.49 -6.72
CA TYR A 160 3.88 -0.50 -6.19
C TYR A 160 3.70 0.85 -6.89
N TRP A 161 3.79 1.91 -6.09
CA TRP A 161 3.92 3.29 -6.52
C TRP A 161 5.15 3.91 -5.87
N LYS A 162 5.87 4.76 -6.59
CA LYS A 162 7.07 5.42 -6.09
C LYS A 162 7.14 6.86 -6.60
N ASN A 163 7.54 7.76 -5.71
CA ASN A 163 8.14 9.03 -6.11
C ASN A 163 9.51 9.17 -5.41
N ASP A 164 10.02 10.40 -5.39
CA ASP A 164 11.28 10.78 -4.78
C ASP A 164 11.25 10.75 -3.23
N THR A 165 10.08 10.85 -2.60
CA THR A 165 9.96 10.87 -1.13
C THR A 165 9.52 9.54 -0.51
N MET A 166 8.71 8.77 -1.22
CA MET A 166 8.15 7.53 -0.68
C MET A 166 7.90 6.43 -1.72
N THR A 167 7.76 5.21 -1.21
CA THR A 167 7.30 4.03 -1.95
C THR A 167 6.11 3.42 -1.22
N PHE A 168 5.04 3.16 -1.96
CA PHE A 168 3.81 2.56 -1.47
C PHE A 168 3.62 1.21 -2.15
N ALA A 169 3.36 0.17 -1.37
CA ALA A 169 3.14 -1.18 -1.88
C ALA A 169 1.84 -1.74 -1.28
N VAL A 170 0.94 -2.29 -2.09
CA VAL A 170 -0.31 -2.90 -1.61
C VAL A 170 -0.51 -4.28 -2.21
N TYR A 171 -0.94 -5.23 -1.38
CA TYR A 171 -1.29 -6.56 -1.83
C TYR A 171 -2.71 -6.56 -2.41
N PRO A 172 -2.91 -7.14 -3.60
CA PRO A 172 -4.25 -7.44 -4.10
C PRO A 172 -5.01 -8.36 -3.15
N ILE A 173 -6.33 -8.26 -3.19
CA ILE A 173 -7.21 -9.16 -2.45
C ILE A 173 -7.17 -10.53 -3.11
N SER A 174 -6.85 -11.56 -2.31
CA SER A 174 -7.02 -12.94 -2.72
C SER A 174 -8.50 -13.27 -2.79
N VAL A 175 -9.00 -13.58 -3.99
CA VAL A 175 -10.38 -14.04 -4.18
C VAL A 175 -10.40 -15.55 -3.91
N PRO A 176 -11.15 -16.03 -2.90
CA PRO A 176 -11.26 -17.45 -2.61
C PRO A 176 -11.73 -18.25 -3.82
N GLU A 177 -11.20 -19.46 -4.02
CA GLU A 177 -11.50 -20.28 -5.21
C GLU A 177 -13.00 -20.62 -5.33
N ASP A 178 -13.68 -20.76 -4.19
CA ASP A 178 -15.10 -21.06 -4.04
C ASP A 178 -16.00 -19.83 -4.19
N ASN A 179 -15.44 -18.61 -4.23
CA ASN A 179 -16.20 -17.39 -4.49
C ASN A 179 -16.40 -17.18 -6.00
N GLN A 180 -17.32 -17.96 -6.56
CA GLN A 180 -17.61 -17.95 -8.00
C GLN A 180 -18.13 -16.59 -8.50
N GLU A 181 -18.84 -15.83 -7.67
CA GLU A 181 -19.38 -14.52 -8.03
C GLU A 181 -18.26 -13.52 -8.35
N LEU A 182 -17.32 -13.32 -7.42
CA LEU A 182 -16.21 -12.39 -7.60
C LEU A 182 -15.32 -12.79 -8.78
N ARG A 183 -15.08 -14.09 -8.94
CA ARG A 183 -14.28 -14.60 -10.07
C ARG A 183 -14.97 -14.34 -11.41
N THR A 184 -16.27 -14.62 -11.49
CA THR A 184 -17.06 -14.36 -12.70
C THR A 184 -17.07 -12.87 -13.03
N TYR A 185 -17.21 -12.01 -12.02
CA TYR A 185 -17.15 -10.56 -12.19
C TYR A 185 -15.81 -10.10 -12.79
N LEU A 186 -14.68 -10.56 -12.24
CA LEU A 186 -13.36 -10.21 -12.79
C LEU A 186 -13.22 -10.71 -14.24
N THR A 187 -13.55 -11.97 -14.52
CA THR A 187 -13.46 -12.55 -15.88
C THR A 187 -14.33 -11.80 -16.89
N LEU A 188 -15.50 -11.28 -16.50
CA LEU A 188 -16.32 -10.48 -17.39
C LEU A 188 -15.61 -9.17 -17.79
N LEU A 189 -14.93 -8.53 -16.85
CA LEU A 189 -14.20 -7.28 -17.07
C LEU A 189 -12.94 -7.45 -17.92
N GLU A 190 -12.33 -8.65 -17.92
CA GLU A 190 -11.13 -8.96 -18.72
C GLU A 190 -11.38 -8.94 -20.24
N ASN A 191 -12.63 -8.84 -20.68
CA ASN A 191 -12.98 -8.79 -22.11
C ASN A 191 -13.03 -7.35 -22.68
N MET A 192 -12.67 -6.34 -21.89
CA MET A 192 -12.70 -4.95 -22.31
C MET A 192 -11.60 -4.13 -21.64
N GLU A 193 -11.15 -3.06 -22.30
CA GLU A 193 -10.32 -2.05 -21.66
C GLU A 193 -11.18 -1.20 -20.72
N LEU A 194 -10.77 -1.14 -19.45
CA LEU A 194 -11.49 -0.39 -18.44
C LEU A 194 -11.01 1.07 -18.38
N PRO A 195 -11.92 2.03 -18.17
CA PRO A 195 -11.54 3.44 -18.11
C PRO A 195 -10.64 3.71 -16.90
N GLU A 196 -9.52 4.37 -17.14
CA GLU A 196 -8.54 4.75 -16.12
C GLU A 196 -9.06 5.85 -15.19
N ASP A 197 -8.77 5.70 -13.90
CA ASP A 197 -8.99 6.72 -12.88
C ASP A 197 -7.80 7.69 -12.83
N LYS A 198 -7.82 8.67 -13.72
CA LYS A 198 -6.75 9.69 -13.88
C LYS A 198 -6.64 10.69 -12.72
N TYR A 199 -7.47 10.56 -11.69
CA TYR A 199 -7.53 11.49 -10.56
C TYR A 199 -6.88 10.97 -9.28
N LEU A 200 -6.17 9.83 -9.37
CA LEU A 200 -5.18 9.42 -8.38
C LEU A 200 -3.91 10.24 -8.53
#